data_AF-A0A3B0T6B1-F1
#
_entry.id   AF-A0A3B0T6B1-F1
#
_cell.length_a   1.000
_cell.length_b   1.000
_cell.length_c   1.000
_cell.angle_alpha   90.00
_cell.angle_beta   90.00
_cell.angle_gamma   90.00
#
_symmetry.space_group_name_H-M   'P 1'
#
loop_
_entity.id
_entity.type
_entity.pdbx_description
1 polymer ?
#
loop_
_entity_poly.entity_id
_entity_poly.type
_entity_poly.pdbx_seq_one_letter_code
_entity_poly.pdbx_strand_id
1 'polypeptide(L)'
;MQEKPFSSPDNAHQLHQGKILSEAGLGFLLNDPEELLRFMDISGYNPDSLRQALTSPELELAILSYFANNEPALLAMCANSGIKPSRFMSFVQNQGAGI
;
A
#
# COMPACT_ATOMS: atom_id res chain seq x y z
N MET A 1 -14.46 -33.16 9.85
CA MET A 1 -13.69 -32.73 8.67
C MET A 1 -13.80 -31.22 8.62
N GLN A 2 -12.83 -30.50 9.19
CA GLN A 2 -12.79 -29.04 9.14
C GLN A 2 -11.32 -28.67 9.06
N GLU A 3 -10.88 -28.36 7.86
CA GLU A 3 -9.51 -27.95 7.56
C GLU A 3 -9.32 -26.60 8.23
N LYS A 4 -8.65 -26.58 9.38
CA LYS A 4 -8.18 -25.32 9.96
C LYS A 4 -7.29 -24.67 8.89
N PRO A 5 -7.53 -23.42 8.47
CA PRO A 5 -6.61 -22.77 7.56
C PRO A 5 -5.26 -22.73 8.24
N PHE A 6 -4.28 -23.34 7.58
CA PHE A 6 -2.88 -23.32 7.98
C PHE A 6 -2.41 -21.87 7.79
N SER A 7 -2.71 -20.99 8.74
CA SER A 7 -2.11 -19.66 8.78
C SER A 7 -0.63 -19.86 9.05
N SER A 8 0.14 -20.02 7.98
CA SER A 8 1.59 -20.04 8.04
C SER A 8 2.07 -18.75 8.73
N PRO A 9 3.11 -18.82 9.58
CA PRO A 9 3.68 -17.64 10.24
C PRO A 9 4.14 -16.56 9.25
N ASP A 10 4.37 -16.93 7.99
CA ASP A 10 4.70 -16.04 6.87
C ASP A 10 3.60 -15.00 6.60
N ASN A 11 2.33 -15.38 6.74
CA ASN A 11 1.19 -14.51 6.41
C ASN A 11 1.09 -13.32 7.38
N ALA A 12 1.36 -13.54 8.68
CA ALA A 12 1.37 -12.46 9.66
C ALA A 12 2.52 -11.47 9.41
N HIS A 13 3.68 -11.96 8.99
CA HIS A 13 4.80 -11.10 8.60
C HIS A 13 4.46 -10.27 7.36
N GLN A 14 3.80 -10.88 6.36
CA GLN A 14 3.40 -10.21 5.14
C GLN A 14 2.33 -9.14 5.38
N LEU A 15 1.30 -9.43 6.18
CA LEU A 15 0.29 -8.45 6.58
C LEU A 15 0.92 -7.25 7.30
N HIS A 16 1.84 -7.51 8.23
CA HIS A 16 2.55 -6.46 8.95
C HIS A 16 3.41 -5.60 8.02
N GLN A 17 4.12 -6.23 7.07
CA GLN A 17 4.92 -5.52 6.07
C GLN A 17 4.05 -4.65 5.15
N GLY A 18 2.92 -5.17 4.66
CA GLY A 18 2.00 -4.44 3.81
C GLY A 18 1.49 -3.17 4.49
N LYS A 19 1.12 -3.30 5.77
CA LYS A 19 0.68 -2.17 6.59
C LYS A 19 1.76 -1.10 6.77
N ILE A 20 3.01 -1.49 7.05
CA ILE A 20 4.12 -0.53 7.18
C ILE A 20 4.34 0.24 5.87
N LEU A 21 4.30 -0.45 4.73
CA LEU A 21 4.53 0.15 3.41
C LEU A 21 3.38 1.08 3.01
N SER A 22 2.12 0.68 3.26
CA SER A 22 0.95 1.50 2.98
C SER A 22 0.88 2.72 3.88
N GLU A 23 1.24 2.61 5.16
CA GLU A 23 1.31 3.76 6.08
C GLU A 23 2.38 4.77 5.67
N ALA A 24 3.56 4.31 5.23
CA ALA A 24 4.59 5.18 4.68
C ALA A 24 4.11 5.90 3.41
N GLY A 25 3.42 5.18 2.52
CA GLY A 25 2.79 5.73 1.33
C GLY A 25 1.72 6.78 1.66
N LEU A 26 0.83 6.48 2.60
CA LEU A 26 -0.19 7.42 3.07
C LEU A 26 0.44 8.69 3.65
N GLY A 27 1.49 8.55 4.48
CA GLY A 27 2.22 9.68 5.02
C GLY A 27 2.84 10.57 3.93
N PHE A 28 3.38 9.97 2.87
CA PHE A 28 3.88 10.71 1.71
C PHE A 28 2.76 11.49 1.00
N LEU A 29 1.63 10.83 0.70
CA LEU A 29 0.47 11.47 0.06
C LEU A 29 -0.06 12.64 0.91
N LEU A 30 -0.20 12.46 2.22
CA LEU A 30 -0.68 13.53 3.10
C LEU A 30 0.27 14.75 3.17
N ASN A 31 1.56 14.56 2.85
CA ASN A 31 2.54 15.63 2.80
C ASN A 31 2.67 16.26 1.41
N ASP A 32 2.07 15.66 0.37
CA ASP A 32 2.09 16.14 -1.01
C ASP A 32 0.65 16.23 -1.56
N PRO A 33 0.00 17.41 -1.47
CA PRO A 33 -1.41 17.55 -1.81
C PRO A 33 -1.69 17.29 -3.31
N GLU A 34 -0.72 17.50 -4.19
CA GLU A 34 -0.86 17.21 -5.62
C GLU A 34 -0.89 15.70 -5.88
N GLU A 35 0.02 14.95 -5.26
CA GLU A 35 0.02 13.49 -5.34
C GLU A 35 -1.21 12.88 -4.64
N LEU A 36 -1.66 13.43 -3.52
CA LEU A 36 -2.90 13.00 -2.86
C LEU A 36 -4.12 13.14 -3.78
N LEU A 37 -4.21 14.26 -4.51
CA LEU A 37 -5.28 14.48 -5.48
C LEU A 37 -5.22 13.48 -6.64
N ARG A 38 -4.02 13.20 -7.19
CA ARG A 38 -3.83 12.18 -8.23
C ARG A 38 -4.19 10.79 -7.74
N PHE A 39 -3.77 10.44 -6.53
CA PHE A 39 -4.14 9.17 -5.90
C PHE A 39 -5.66 9.02 -5.83
N MET A 40 -6.37 10.04 -5.33
CA MET A 40 -7.83 10.04 -5.25
C MET A 40 -8.50 9.89 -6.62
N ASP A 41 -8.01 10.60 -7.64
CA ASP A 41 -8.51 10.49 -9.01
C ASP A 41 -8.36 9.07 -9.58
N ILE A 42 -7.18 8.46 -9.42
CA ILE A 42 -6.86 7.14 -9.95
C ILE A 42 -7.58 6.01 -9.19
N SER A 43 -7.68 6.13 -7.86
CA SER A 43 -8.30 5.13 -6.99
C SER A 43 -9.82 5.25 -6.88
N GLY A 44 -10.40 6.36 -7.35
CA GLY A 44 -11.83 6.66 -7.22
C GLY A 44 -12.24 7.11 -5.81
N TYR A 45 -11.28 7.44 -4.94
CA TYR A 45 -11.58 8.03 -3.65
C TYR A 45 -11.94 9.52 -3.78
N ASN A 46 -12.78 9.97 -2.87
CA ASN A 46 -13.02 11.39 -2.62
C ASN A 46 -12.62 11.69 -1.15
N PRO A 47 -12.54 12.95 -0.71
CA PRO A 47 -12.03 13.26 0.64
C PRO A 47 -12.89 12.72 1.78
N ASP A 48 -14.18 12.44 1.57
CA ASP A 48 -15.03 11.81 2.58
C ASP A 48 -14.79 10.30 2.62
N SER A 49 -14.89 9.63 1.48
CA SER A 49 -14.67 8.18 1.36
C SER A 49 -13.24 7.78 1.74
N LEU A 50 -12.24 8.61 1.45
CA LEU A 50 -10.86 8.39 1.88
C LEU A 50 -10.73 8.40 3.41
N ARG A 51 -11.38 9.37 4.09
CA ARG A 51 -11.37 9.43 5.56
C ARG A 51 -12.08 8.23 6.18
N GLN A 52 -13.16 7.77 5.56
CA GLN A 52 -13.85 6.56 5.99
C GLN A 52 -13.04 5.29 5.77
N ALA A 53 -12.21 5.24 4.72
CA ALA A 53 -11.36 4.11 4.39
C ALA A 53 -10.01 4.11 5.15
N LEU A 54 -9.78 5.06 6.06
CA LEU A 54 -8.55 5.10 6.86
C LEU A 54 -8.39 3.79 7.64
N THR A 55 -7.22 3.17 7.52
CA THR A 55 -6.91 1.86 8.15
C THR A 55 -7.71 0.67 7.57
N SER A 56 -8.43 0.86 6.47
CA SER A 56 -9.12 -0.24 5.78
C SER A 56 -8.14 -1.01 4.88
N PRO A 57 -8.26 -2.34 4.80
CA PRO A 57 -7.39 -3.15 3.94
C PRO A 57 -7.51 -2.77 2.45
N GLU A 58 -8.69 -2.30 2.02
CA GLU A 58 -8.93 -1.79 0.68
C GLU A 58 -8.07 -0.56 0.36
N LEU A 59 -7.95 0.37 1.32
CA LEU A 59 -7.10 1.55 1.17
C LEU A 59 -5.62 1.15 1.15
N GLU A 60 -5.22 0.22 2.01
CA GLU A 60 -3.84 -0.29 2.04
C GLU A 60 -3.45 -0.86 0.67
N LEU A 61 -4.32 -1.69 0.08
CA LEU A 61 -4.11 -2.23 -1.27
C LEU A 61 -4.08 -1.13 -2.32
N ALA A 62 -5.02 -0.17 -2.29
CA ALA A 62 -5.06 0.93 -3.25
C ALA A 62 -3.77 1.77 -3.22
N ILE A 63 -3.24 2.07 -2.03
CA ILE A 63 -1.97 2.78 -1.86
C ILE A 63 -0.83 1.98 -2.45
N LEU A 64 -0.73 0.68 -2.11
CA LEU A 64 0.34 -0.18 -2.61
C LEU A 64 0.32 -0.30 -4.14
N SER A 65 -0.87 -0.49 -4.71
CA SER A 65 -1.10 -0.52 -6.15
C SER A 65 -0.76 0.80 -6.83
N TYR A 66 -1.12 1.94 -6.23
CA TYR A 66 -0.80 3.27 -6.78
C TYR A 66 0.71 3.44 -6.96
N PHE A 67 1.50 3.21 -5.91
CA PHE A 67 2.96 3.34 -5.98
C PHE A 67 3.60 2.27 -6.88
N ALA A 68 3.08 1.05 -6.90
CA ALA A 68 3.60 0.00 -7.79
C ALA A 68 3.42 0.33 -9.28
N ASN A 69 2.39 1.10 -9.63
CA ASN A 69 2.11 1.53 -11.00
C ASN A 69 2.62 2.95 -11.31
N ASN A 70 3.17 3.65 -10.32
CA ASN A 70 3.67 5.01 -10.44
C ASN A 70 5.11 5.10 -9.94
N GLU A 71 6.06 4.78 -10.82
CA GLU A 71 7.49 4.75 -10.52
C GLU A 71 8.04 6.09 -9.96
N PRO A 72 7.74 7.28 -10.50
CA PRO A 72 8.25 8.53 -9.91
C PRO A 72 7.72 8.77 -8.49
N ALA A 73 6.44 8.48 -8.23
CA ALA A 73 5.88 8.58 -6.89
C ALA A 73 6.52 7.58 -5.92
N LEU A 74 6.76 6.34 -6.38
CA LEU A 74 7.45 5.31 -5.60
C LEU A 74 8.86 5.77 -5.21
N LEU A 75 9.64 6.27 -6.16
CA LEU A 75 10.99 6.75 -5.89
C LEU A 75 11.01 7.92 -4.90
N ALA A 76 10.08 8.87 -5.05
CA ALA A 76 9.93 10.00 -4.13
C ALA A 76 9.56 9.56 -2.71
N MET A 77 8.57 8.67 -2.58
CA MET A 77 8.15 8.10 -1.30
C MET A 77 9.31 7.31 -0.65
N CYS A 78 10.00 6.46 -1.42
CA CYS A 78 11.15 5.70 -0.96
C CYS A 78 12.29 6.60 -0.46
N ALA A 79 12.58 7.68 -1.18
CA ALA A 79 13.58 8.67 -0.76
C ALA A 79 13.19 9.38 0.55
N ASN A 80 11.91 9.71 0.72
CA ASN A 80 11.40 10.38 1.93
C ASN A 80 11.37 9.44 3.15
N SER A 81 10.97 8.19 2.96
CA SER A 81 10.75 7.23 4.06
C SER A 81 11.98 6.35 4.35
N GLY A 82 13.07 6.46 3.58
CA GLY A 82 14.25 5.61 3.71
C GLY A 82 14.02 4.13 3.34
N ILE A 83 12.94 3.86 2.60
CA ILE A 83 12.57 2.52 2.15
C ILE A 83 13.24 2.27 0.79
N LYS A 84 13.83 1.09 0.60
CA LYS A 84 14.38 0.73 -0.71
C LYS A 84 13.24 0.39 -1.69
N PRO A 85 13.22 0.96 -2.91
CA PRO A 85 12.17 0.68 -3.89
C PRO A 85 12.09 -0.81 -4.25
N SER A 86 13.24 -1.49 -4.35
CA SER A 86 13.29 -2.94 -4.56
C SER A 86 12.55 -3.72 -3.48
N ARG A 87 12.58 -3.26 -2.22
CA ARG A 87 11.87 -3.93 -1.11
C ARG A 87 10.36 -3.78 -1.24
N PHE A 88 9.90 -2.60 -1.66
CA PHE A 88 8.50 -2.34 -1.94
C PHE A 88 8.00 -3.21 -3.11
N MET A 89 8.72 -3.19 -4.23
CA MET A 89 8.35 -3.98 -5.42
C MET A 89 8.37 -5.49 -5.14
N SER A 90 9.37 -6.00 -4.40
CA SER A 90 9.40 -7.42 -4.02
C SER A 90 8.18 -7.81 -3.17
N PHE A 91 7.72 -6.93 -2.28
CA PHE A 91 6.51 -7.19 -1.50
C PHE A 91 5.27 -7.26 -2.40
N VAL A 92 5.06 -6.26 -3.25
CA VAL A 92 3.89 -6.19 -4.14
C VAL A 92 3.88 -7.37 -5.13
N GLN A 93 5.03 -7.72 -5.70
CA GLN A 93 5.18 -8.86 -6.60
C GLN A 93 4.82 -10.19 -5.91
N ASN A 94 5.15 -10.34 -4.63
CA ASN A 94 4.80 -11.52 -3.85
C ASN A 94 3.30 -11.57 -3.48
N GLN A 95 2.59 -10.44 -3.48
CA GLN A 95 1.14 -10.39 -3.25
C GLN A 95 0.30 -10.67 -4.51
N GLY A 96 0.82 -10.35 -5.71
CA GLY A 96 0.11 -10.57 -6.99
C GLY A 96 0.02 -12.03 -7.44
N ALA A 97 0.62 -12.97 -6.72
CA ALA A 97 0.63 -14.39 -7.07
C ALA A 97 -0.55 -15.20 -6.47
N GLY A 98 -1.54 -14.55 -5.87
CA GLY A 98 -2.57 -15.22 -5.05
C GLY A 98 -4.03 -14.79 -5.25
N ILE A 99 -4.38 -14.10 -6.34
CA ILE A 99 -5.78 -13.83 -6.73
C ILE A 99 -6.18 -14.61 -7.98
#